data_AF-A0A0C2FWP6-F1
#
_entry.id   AF-A0A0C2FWP6-F1
#
_cell.length_a   1.000
_cell.length_b   1.000
_cell.length_c   1.000
_cell.angle_alpha   90.00
_cell.angle_beta   90.00
_cell.angle_gamma   90.00
#
_symmetry.space_group_name_H-M   'P 1'
#
loop_
_entity.id
_entity.type
_entity.pdbx_description
1 polymer ?
#
loop_
_entity_poly.entity_id
_entity_poly.type
_entity_poly.pdbx_seq_one_letter_code
_entity_poly.pdbx_strand_id
1 'polypeptide(L)'
;LFYTINIVVQFVLLNACLKSDEYLFFGFQVLQDLLAGKPWTESGHFPRVTLCDFEVRYLANLNRYTVQCALLINIINEKVFAFLWCWYLLLVVITTFSTLCWLLNTLVPSEKIDYILKFMQIAQSSDRKKQLKFSKGSPVERVYSVIPFAPHLLDRFVLGFLKSDGVFILRMMANHAGDIVVVHVVKALWQEFRERNWREFEEFEEIKDQHFRHHPKGSMVVGPPSIQQHRVVTIGNPVATIMNDSMNSEKGYL
;
A
#
# COMPACT_ATOMS: atom_id res chain seq x y z
N LEU A 1 -1.72 2.87 -10.35
CA LEU A 1 -1.22 2.64 -11.74
C LEU A 1 -1.22 3.93 -12.54
N PHE A 2 -2.37 4.53 -12.87
CA PHE A 2 -2.38 5.78 -13.66
C PHE A 2 -1.56 6.91 -13.01
N TYR A 3 -1.68 7.11 -11.70
CA TYR A 3 -0.86 8.06 -10.95
C TYR A 3 0.64 7.75 -11.02
N THR A 4 1.04 6.46 -10.94
CA THR A 4 2.43 6.02 -11.09
C THR A 4 2.94 6.31 -12.51
N ILE A 5 2.14 6.05 -13.54
CA ILE A 5 2.51 6.35 -14.93
C ILE A 5 2.65 7.87 -15.10
N ASN A 6 1.71 8.65 -14.57
CA ASN A 6 1.73 10.11 -14.65
C ASN A 6 3.01 10.69 -14.04
N ILE A 7 3.38 10.27 -12.82
CA ILE A 7 4.59 10.77 -12.16
C ILE A 7 5.88 10.30 -12.86
N VAL A 8 5.90 9.07 -13.38
CA VAL A 8 7.05 8.56 -14.16
C VAL A 8 7.21 9.35 -15.46
N VAL A 9 6.12 9.64 -16.18
CA VAL A 9 6.16 10.46 -17.40
C VAL A 9 6.66 11.87 -17.07
N GLN A 10 6.16 12.50 -16.00
CA GLN A 10 6.64 13.82 -15.58
C GLN A 10 8.13 13.81 -15.23
N PHE A 11 8.60 12.76 -14.56
CA PHE A 11 10.03 12.60 -14.26
C PHE A 11 10.88 12.40 -15.53
N VAL A 12 10.39 11.62 -16.50
CA VAL A 12 11.07 11.45 -17.80
C VAL A 12 11.10 12.75 -18.58
N LEU A 13 9.99 13.50 -18.63
CA LEU A 13 9.93 14.82 -19.28
C LEU A 13 10.90 15.81 -18.63
N LEU A 14 11.01 15.80 -17.30
CA LEU A 14 12.00 16.62 -16.59
C LEU A 14 13.44 16.28 -17.03
N ASN A 15 13.78 14.99 -17.08
CA ASN A 15 15.10 14.54 -17.53
C ASN A 15 15.34 14.86 -19.03
N ALA A 16 14.31 14.82 -19.87
CA ALA A 16 14.40 15.20 -21.28
C ALA A 16 14.62 16.72 -21.45
N CYS A 17 13.92 17.56 -20.67
CA CYS A 17 14.08 19.02 -20.66
C CYS A 17 15.48 19.45 -20.21
N LEU A 18 16.14 18.66 -19.36
CA LEU A 18 17.52 18.87 -18.92
C LEU A 18 18.56 18.56 -20.01
N LYS A 19 18.11 18.14 -21.20
CA LYS A 19 18.93 17.76 -22.37
C LYS A 19 20.07 16.83 -21.97
N SER A 20 19.71 15.70 -21.36
CA SER A 20 20.63 14.58 -21.18
C SER A 20 20.37 13.52 -22.25
N ASP A 21 21.38 13.24 -23.08
CA ASP A 21 21.39 12.08 -23.98
C ASP A 21 21.80 10.79 -23.23
N GLU A 22 22.32 10.91 -22.00
CA GLU A 22 22.68 9.78 -21.13
C GLU A 22 21.77 9.71 -19.88
N TYR A 23 20.80 8.79 -19.92
CA TYR A 23 20.02 8.12 -18.85
C TYR A 23 19.62 8.87 -17.52
N LEU A 24 18.72 8.23 -16.76
CA LEU A 24 18.08 8.72 -15.51
C LEU A 24 19.05 9.18 -14.39
N PHE A 25 20.35 8.94 -14.54
CA PHE A 25 21.39 9.25 -13.55
C PHE A 25 21.97 10.66 -13.69
N PHE A 26 21.70 11.36 -14.79
CA PHE A 26 22.18 12.74 -15.00
C PHE A 26 21.81 13.68 -13.85
N GLY A 27 20.57 13.59 -13.35
CA GLY A 27 20.15 14.43 -12.23
C GLY A 27 20.88 14.13 -10.92
N PHE A 28 21.33 12.88 -10.70
CA PHE A 28 22.18 12.56 -9.55
C PHE A 28 23.57 13.20 -9.68
N GLN A 29 24.15 13.21 -10.88
CA GLN A 29 25.43 13.85 -11.14
C GLN A 29 25.36 15.36 -10.93
N VAL A 30 24.33 16.02 -11.49
CA VAL A 30 24.08 17.46 -11.29
C VAL A 30 23.89 17.77 -9.80
N LEU A 31 23.12 16.95 -9.08
CA LEU A 31 22.90 17.13 -7.65
C LEU A 31 24.20 16.98 -6.86
N GLN A 32 25.02 15.97 -7.17
CA GLN A 32 26.31 15.72 -6.50
C GLN A 32 27.28 16.87 -6.74
N ASP A 33 27.37 17.38 -7.97
CA ASP A 33 28.25 18.51 -8.30
C ASP A 33 27.77 19.81 -7.64
N LEU A 34 26.46 20.03 -7.53
CA LEU A 34 25.89 21.14 -6.77
C LEU A 34 26.17 21.03 -5.27
N LEU A 35 26.04 19.84 -4.67
CA LEU A 35 26.34 19.62 -3.25
C LEU A 35 27.83 19.76 -2.94
N ALA A 36 28.68 19.30 -3.86
CA ALA A 36 30.13 19.46 -3.76
C ALA A 36 30.60 20.89 -4.01
N GLY A 37 29.71 21.80 -4.43
CA GLY A 37 30.02 23.20 -4.71
C GLY A 37 30.92 23.38 -5.94
N LYS A 38 30.94 22.41 -6.86
CA LYS A 38 31.76 22.52 -8.08
C LYS A 38 31.19 23.62 -8.98
N PRO A 39 32.02 24.56 -9.47
CA PRO A 39 31.55 25.62 -10.36
C PRO A 39 31.15 25.06 -11.73
N TRP A 40 30.21 25.74 -12.39
CA TRP A 40 29.72 25.39 -13.74
C TRP A 40 30.82 25.34 -14.81
N THR A 41 31.94 26.02 -14.59
CA THR A 41 33.11 26.01 -15.50
C THR A 41 33.80 24.65 -15.55
N GLU A 42 33.73 23.88 -14.46
CA GLU A 42 34.35 22.56 -14.33
C GLU A 42 33.37 21.43 -14.69
N SER A 43 32.09 21.59 -14.37
CA SER A 43 31.05 20.59 -14.69
C SER A 43 30.52 20.70 -16.11
N GLY A 44 30.62 21.88 -16.75
CA GLY A 44 30.06 22.14 -18.07
C GLY A 44 28.53 22.18 -18.11
N HIS A 45 27.86 21.93 -16.97
CA HIS A 45 26.41 21.96 -16.86
C HIS A 45 25.92 23.39 -16.60
N PHE A 46 24.86 23.80 -17.30
CA PHE A 46 24.22 25.11 -17.17
C PHE A 46 25.22 26.31 -17.24
N PRO A 47 25.84 26.59 -18.40
CA PRO A 47 26.78 27.69 -18.54
C PRO A 47 26.10 29.04 -18.31
N ARG A 48 26.77 29.91 -17.54
CA ARG A 48 26.31 31.29 -17.27
C ARG A 48 26.81 32.28 -18.31
N VAL A 49 27.76 31.86 -19.13
CA VAL A 49 28.37 32.62 -20.21
C VAL A 49 28.53 31.70 -21.42
N THR A 50 28.15 32.17 -22.60
CA THR A 50 28.30 31.43 -23.87
C THR A 50 28.87 32.34 -24.96
N LEU A 51 29.50 31.74 -25.98
CA LEU A 51 29.89 32.45 -27.21
C LEU A 51 28.74 32.35 -28.22
N CYS A 52 28.38 33.47 -28.84
CA CYS A 52 27.36 33.54 -29.87
C CYS A 52 27.97 34.08 -31.15
N ASP A 53 27.77 33.34 -32.24
CA ASP A 53 28.29 33.67 -33.56
C ASP A 53 27.20 34.40 -34.36
N PHE A 54 27.53 35.59 -34.84
CA PHE A 54 26.66 36.41 -35.68
C PHE A 54 27.29 36.55 -37.07
N GLU A 55 26.47 36.36 -38.11
CA GLU A 55 26.88 36.59 -39.49
C GLU A 55 26.29 37.91 -39.98
N VAL A 56 27.13 38.88 -40.32
CA VAL A 56 26.71 40.18 -40.86
C VAL A 56 27.26 40.35 -42.27
N ARG A 57 26.41 40.79 -43.19
CA ARG A 57 26.80 41.06 -44.59
C ARG A 57 27.23 42.51 -44.76
N TYR A 58 28.42 42.72 -45.31
CA TYR A 58 28.92 44.05 -45.68
C TYR A 58 29.53 43.99 -47.09
N LEU A 59 29.06 44.86 -48.01
CA LEU A 59 29.51 44.91 -49.42
C LEU A 59 29.53 43.53 -50.13
N ALA A 60 28.45 42.76 -50.03
CA ALA A 60 28.31 41.40 -50.58
C ALA A 60 29.27 40.32 -50.02
N ASN A 61 30.07 40.65 -49.00
CA ASN A 61 30.90 39.68 -48.27
C ASN A 61 30.23 39.30 -46.93
N LEU A 62 30.28 38.01 -46.56
CA LEU A 62 29.75 37.48 -45.31
C LEU A 62 30.87 37.47 -44.27
N ASN A 63 30.75 38.31 -43.24
CA ASN A 63 31.72 38.34 -42.16
C ASN A 63 31.11 37.78 -40.87
N ARG A 64 31.86 36.92 -40.18
CA ARG A 64 31.43 36.28 -38.93
C ARG A 64 32.07 36.97 -37.73
N TYR A 65 31.25 37.30 -36.74
CA TYR A 65 31.68 37.88 -35.46
C TYR A 65 31.25 36.98 -34.32
N THR A 66 32.16 36.75 -33.36
CA THR A 66 31.90 35.94 -32.17
C THR A 66 31.88 36.86 -30.95
N VAL A 67 30.80 36.88 -30.18
CA VAL A 67 30.69 37.72 -28.96
C VAL A 67 30.33 36.88 -27.74
N GLN A 68 30.68 37.38 -26.56
CA GLN A 68 30.36 36.74 -25.29
C GLN A 68 28.98 37.20 -24.79
N CYS A 69 28.08 36.25 -24.56
CA CYS A 69 26.73 36.46 -24.02
C CYS A 69 26.65 35.98 -22.56
N ALA A 70 25.92 36.70 -21.72
CA ALA A 70 25.62 36.29 -20.34
C ALA A 70 24.22 35.68 -20.27
N LEU A 71 24.12 34.43 -19.80
CA LEU A 71 22.85 33.72 -19.59
C LEU A 71 22.46 33.78 -18.11
N LEU A 72 22.05 34.96 -17.67
CA LEU A 72 21.66 35.22 -16.28
C LEU A 72 20.52 34.32 -15.80
N ILE A 73 19.61 33.90 -16.69
CA ILE A 73 18.50 33.00 -16.33
C ILE A 73 18.96 31.61 -15.92
N ASN A 74 20.15 31.18 -16.38
CA ASN A 74 20.61 29.82 -16.17
C ASN A 74 20.98 29.54 -14.70
N ILE A 75 21.36 30.56 -13.94
CA ILE A 75 21.63 30.43 -12.51
C ILE A 75 20.37 30.08 -11.71
N ILE A 76 19.20 30.57 -12.16
CA ILE A 76 17.90 30.27 -11.54
C ILE A 76 17.46 28.87 -11.96
N ASN A 77 17.59 28.56 -13.25
CA ASN A 77 17.27 27.24 -13.79
C ASN A 77 18.06 26.14 -13.06
N GLU A 78 19.36 26.33 -12.85
CA GLU A 78 20.23 25.40 -12.10
C GLU A 78 19.61 25.01 -10.74
N LYS A 79 19.07 25.98 -9.99
CA LYS A 79 18.51 25.74 -8.65
C LYS A 79 17.09 25.18 -8.69
N VAL A 80 16.24 25.71 -9.58
CA VAL A 80 14.85 25.24 -9.71
C VAL A 80 14.82 23.80 -10.22
N PHE A 81 15.63 23.45 -11.22
CA PHE A 81 15.69 22.10 -11.75
C PHE A 81 16.23 21.09 -10.74
N ALA A 82 17.27 21.45 -9.96
CA ALA A 82 17.76 20.59 -8.88
C ALA A 82 16.68 20.33 -7.82
N PHE A 83 15.95 21.37 -7.40
CA PHE A 83 14.83 21.22 -6.47
C PHE A 83 13.72 20.34 -7.03
N LEU A 84 13.26 20.60 -8.25
CA LEU A 84 12.22 19.82 -8.91
C LEU A 84 12.64 18.36 -9.09
N TRP A 85 13.89 18.10 -9.47
CA TRP A 85 14.38 16.75 -9.66
C TRP A 85 14.35 15.93 -8.37
N CYS A 86 14.82 16.50 -7.25
CA CYS A 86 14.73 15.86 -5.93
C CYS A 86 13.27 15.63 -5.50
N TRP A 87 12.40 16.62 -5.74
CA TRP A 87 10.97 16.52 -5.42
C TRP A 87 10.29 15.40 -6.22
N TYR A 88 10.51 15.36 -7.53
CA TYR A 88 9.93 14.33 -8.39
C TYR A 88 10.50 12.94 -8.08
N LEU A 89 11.79 12.82 -7.77
CA LEU A 89 12.37 11.56 -7.32
C LEU A 89 11.66 11.03 -6.06
N LEU A 90 11.46 11.89 -5.06
CA LEU A 90 10.74 11.54 -3.83
C LEU A 90 9.30 11.10 -4.14
N LEU A 91 8.57 11.85 -4.98
CA LEU A 91 7.20 11.51 -5.35
C LEU A 91 7.12 10.18 -6.12
N VAL A 92 8.07 9.90 -7.02
CA VAL A 92 8.15 8.62 -7.73
C VAL A 92 8.34 7.48 -6.74
N VAL A 93 9.25 7.61 -5.77
CA VAL A 93 9.52 6.56 -4.77
C VAL A 93 8.27 6.29 -3.92
N ILE A 94 7.67 7.33 -3.33
CA ILE A 94 6.49 7.18 -2.46
C ILE A 94 5.30 6.59 -3.23
N THR A 95 5.03 7.12 -4.42
CA THR A 95 3.89 6.67 -5.23
C THR A 95 4.09 5.24 -5.70
N THR A 96 5.30 4.89 -6.15
CA THR A 96 5.62 3.53 -6.59
C THR A 96 5.48 2.54 -5.45
N PHE A 97 6.04 2.82 -4.27
CA PHE A 97 5.91 1.99 -3.08
C PHE A 97 4.44 1.78 -2.69
N SER A 98 3.66 2.87 -2.60
CA SER A 98 2.23 2.78 -2.30
C SER A 98 1.49 1.91 -3.31
N THR A 99 1.72 2.12 -4.62
CA THR A 99 1.07 1.31 -5.65
C THR A 99 1.51 -0.15 -5.64
N LEU A 100 2.76 -0.44 -5.28
CA LEU A 100 3.25 -1.80 -5.13
C LEU A 100 2.59 -2.49 -3.94
N CYS A 101 2.51 -1.84 -2.78
CA CYS A 101 1.79 -2.38 -1.62
C CYS A 101 0.33 -2.68 -1.96
N TRP A 102 -0.36 -1.76 -2.62
CA TRP A 102 -1.75 -1.98 -3.08
C TRP A 102 -1.86 -3.13 -4.07
N LEU A 103 -0.92 -3.25 -5.02
CA LEU A 103 -0.91 -4.31 -6.02
C LEU A 103 -0.68 -5.68 -5.37
N LEU A 104 0.32 -5.80 -4.50
CA LEU A 104 0.60 -7.04 -3.77
C LEU A 104 -0.58 -7.47 -2.91
N ASN A 105 -1.16 -6.53 -2.14
CA ASN A 105 -2.33 -6.81 -1.31
C ASN A 105 -3.55 -7.24 -2.14
N THR A 106 -3.65 -6.83 -3.40
CA THR A 106 -4.78 -7.14 -4.31
C THR A 106 -4.52 -8.39 -5.15
N LEU A 107 -3.27 -8.76 -5.42
CA LEU A 107 -2.94 -9.96 -6.19
C LEU A 107 -2.87 -11.20 -5.30
N VAL A 108 -2.30 -11.09 -4.10
CA VAL A 108 -2.10 -12.23 -3.21
C VAL A 108 -3.44 -12.72 -2.64
N PRO A 109 -3.86 -13.98 -2.93
CA PRO A 109 -5.13 -14.51 -2.43
C PRO A 109 -5.18 -14.61 -0.90
N SER A 110 -4.05 -14.90 -0.28
CA SER A 110 -3.93 -15.05 1.18
C SER A 110 -4.25 -13.76 1.93
N GLU A 111 -3.73 -12.62 1.46
CA GLU A 111 -4.03 -11.30 2.05
C GLU A 111 -5.51 -10.94 1.95
N LYS A 112 -6.22 -11.45 0.94
CA LYS A 112 -7.67 -11.25 0.81
C LYS A 112 -8.42 -12.04 1.87
N ILE A 113 -8.04 -13.30 2.06
CA ILE A 113 -8.65 -14.20 3.03
C ILE A 113 -8.43 -13.67 4.44
N ASP A 114 -7.18 -13.31 4.77
CA ASP A 114 -6.82 -12.78 6.09
C ASP A 114 -7.53 -11.45 6.38
N TYR A 115 -7.67 -10.58 5.37
CA TYR A 115 -8.42 -9.33 5.50
C TYR A 115 -9.89 -9.57 5.87
N ILE A 116 -10.60 -10.44 5.14
CA ILE A 116 -12.02 -10.73 5.40
C ILE A 116 -12.21 -11.49 6.70
N LEU A 117 -11.31 -12.41 7.03
CA LEU A 117 -11.32 -13.17 8.27
C LEU A 117 -11.30 -12.24 9.49
N LYS A 118 -10.50 -11.16 9.45
CA LYS A 118 -10.46 -10.14 10.50
C LYS A 118 -11.84 -9.52 10.75
N PHE A 119 -12.56 -9.13 9.69
CA PHE A 119 -13.90 -8.54 9.85
C PHE A 119 -14.93 -9.54 10.37
N MET A 120 -14.85 -10.81 9.96
CA MET A 120 -15.71 -11.87 10.48
C MET A 120 -15.47 -12.13 11.98
N GLN A 121 -14.20 -12.16 12.41
CA GLN A 121 -13.83 -12.30 13.83
C GLN A 121 -14.33 -11.13 14.68
N ILE A 122 -14.22 -9.90 14.16
CA ILE A 122 -14.76 -8.71 14.81
C ILE A 122 -16.29 -8.80 14.92
N ALA A 123 -16.99 -9.19 13.85
CA ALA A 123 -18.44 -9.39 13.84
C ALA A 123 -18.87 -10.38 14.94
N GLN A 124 -18.19 -11.52 15.03
CA GLN A 124 -18.46 -12.56 16.03
C GLN A 124 -18.27 -12.05 17.47
N SER A 125 -17.21 -11.27 17.71
CA SER A 125 -16.94 -10.71 19.04
C SER A 125 -18.00 -9.71 19.49
N SER A 126 -18.56 -8.95 18.54
CA SER A 126 -19.63 -7.97 18.78
C SER A 126 -20.93 -8.65 19.19
N ASP A 127 -21.32 -9.72 18.49
CA ASP A 127 -22.51 -10.51 18.80
C ASP A 127 -22.41 -11.16 20.20
N ARG A 128 -21.23 -11.68 20.57
CA ARG A 128 -20.97 -12.27 21.90
C ARG A 128 -21.17 -11.25 23.03
N LYS A 129 -20.66 -10.02 22.87
CA LYS A 129 -20.79 -8.95 23.89
C LYS A 129 -22.25 -8.52 24.08
N LYS A 130 -23.05 -8.46 23.01
CA LYS A 130 -24.48 -8.14 23.11
C LYS A 130 -25.24 -9.22 23.90
N GLN A 131 -24.90 -10.49 23.70
CA GLN A 131 -25.54 -11.60 24.43
C GLN A 131 -25.19 -11.67 25.91
N LEU A 132 -23.92 -11.43 26.29
CA LEU A 132 -23.51 -11.36 27.69
C LEU A 132 -24.29 -10.30 28.48
N LYS A 133 -24.81 -9.27 27.80
CA LYS A 133 -25.66 -8.24 28.40
C LYS A 133 -27.16 -8.59 28.42
N PHE A 134 -27.62 -9.62 27.69
CA PHE A 134 -29.05 -9.93 27.52
C PHE A 134 -29.52 -11.28 28.13
N SER A 135 -28.63 -12.06 28.75
CA SER A 135 -28.92 -13.23 29.62
C SER A 135 -29.52 -14.50 28.96
N LYS A 136 -29.33 -15.61 29.69
CA LYS A 136 -29.65 -17.03 29.47
C LYS A 136 -30.83 -17.30 28.52
N GLY A 137 -30.64 -18.13 27.48
CA GLY A 137 -31.80 -18.85 26.94
C GLY A 137 -31.73 -19.57 25.60
N SER A 138 -30.77 -19.34 24.71
CA SER A 138 -30.74 -20.08 23.43
C SER A 138 -29.33 -20.45 22.96
N PRO A 139 -29.11 -21.68 22.45
CA PRO A 139 -27.86 -22.04 21.81
C PRO A 139 -27.81 -21.32 20.47
N VAL A 140 -27.15 -20.17 20.43
CA VAL A 140 -27.02 -19.43 19.17
C VAL A 140 -26.04 -20.16 18.27
N GLU A 141 -26.58 -20.61 17.14
CA GLU A 141 -25.91 -21.14 15.97
C GLU A 141 -24.68 -20.26 15.70
N ARG A 142 -23.49 -20.80 15.97
CA ARG A 142 -22.25 -20.07 15.78
C ARG A 142 -21.97 -20.03 14.28
N VAL A 143 -22.58 -19.07 13.59
CA VAL A 143 -22.50 -18.80 12.14
C VAL A 143 -21.07 -18.79 11.59
N TYR A 144 -20.07 -18.50 12.44
CA TYR A 144 -18.64 -18.48 12.09
C TYR A 144 -17.81 -19.61 12.73
N SER A 145 -18.38 -20.47 13.58
CA SER A 145 -17.66 -21.62 14.18
C SER A 145 -17.36 -22.75 13.20
N VAL A 146 -17.90 -22.67 11.99
CA VAL A 146 -17.60 -23.60 10.90
C VAL A 146 -16.24 -23.26 10.27
N ILE A 147 -15.81 -21.98 10.31
CA ILE A 147 -14.57 -21.52 9.65
C ILE A 147 -13.30 -22.21 10.17
N PRO A 148 -13.09 -22.43 11.49
CA PRO A 148 -11.94 -23.18 12.00
C PRO A 148 -11.94 -24.66 11.60
N PHE A 149 -13.10 -25.21 11.22
CA PHE A 149 -13.29 -26.63 10.89
C PHE A 149 -13.30 -26.87 9.37
N ALA A 150 -13.69 -25.87 8.57
CA ALA A 150 -13.80 -25.92 7.12
C ALA A 150 -13.22 -24.64 6.47
N PRO A 151 -11.89 -24.53 6.37
CA PRO A 151 -11.24 -23.35 5.77
C PRO A 151 -11.60 -23.16 4.28
N HIS A 152 -11.91 -24.24 3.57
CA HIS A 152 -12.27 -24.20 2.15
C HIS A 152 -13.57 -23.41 1.87
N LEU A 153 -14.51 -23.33 2.84
CA LEU A 153 -15.72 -22.52 2.69
C LEU A 153 -15.40 -21.03 2.74
N LEU A 154 -14.43 -20.63 3.57
CA LEU A 154 -13.94 -19.26 3.61
C LEU A 154 -13.24 -18.91 2.30
N ASP A 155 -12.41 -19.81 1.78
CA ASP A 155 -11.75 -19.62 0.49
C ASP A 155 -12.77 -19.50 -0.65
N ARG A 156 -13.80 -20.34 -0.67
CA ARG A 156 -14.87 -20.29 -1.68
C ARG A 156 -15.73 -19.02 -1.55
N PHE A 157 -15.97 -18.54 -0.33
CA PHE A 157 -16.60 -17.25 -0.10
C PHE A 157 -15.74 -16.09 -0.62
N VAL A 158 -14.46 -16.04 -0.24
CA VAL A 158 -13.58 -14.92 -0.60
C VAL A 158 -13.21 -14.93 -2.09
N LEU A 159 -12.80 -16.07 -2.63
CA LEU A 159 -12.30 -16.20 -4.00
C LEU A 159 -13.40 -16.44 -5.02
N GLY A 160 -14.47 -17.15 -4.64
CA GLY A 160 -15.57 -17.51 -5.55
C GLY A 160 -16.74 -16.52 -5.51
N PHE A 161 -17.30 -16.29 -4.32
CA PHE A 161 -18.49 -15.44 -4.15
C PHE A 161 -18.16 -13.94 -4.20
N LEU A 162 -17.22 -13.51 -3.38
CA LEU A 162 -16.83 -12.11 -3.27
C LEU A 162 -15.89 -11.68 -4.40
N LYS A 163 -15.00 -12.59 -4.82
CA LYS A 163 -13.96 -12.37 -5.84
C LYS A 163 -13.02 -11.22 -5.48
N SER A 164 -12.04 -10.95 -6.35
CA SER A 164 -11.10 -9.83 -6.17
C SER A 164 -11.82 -8.48 -6.09
N ASP A 165 -12.87 -8.28 -6.89
CA ASP A 165 -13.58 -7.00 -6.98
C ASP A 165 -14.38 -6.70 -5.71
N GLY A 166 -15.05 -7.70 -5.13
CA GLY A 166 -15.78 -7.52 -3.88
C GLY A 166 -14.86 -7.24 -2.70
N VAL A 167 -13.71 -7.92 -2.61
CA VAL A 167 -12.70 -7.63 -1.57
C VAL A 167 -12.17 -6.21 -1.73
N PHE A 168 -11.94 -5.76 -2.97
CA PHE A 168 -11.49 -4.41 -3.26
C PHE A 168 -12.52 -3.35 -2.84
N ILE A 169 -13.81 -3.56 -3.15
CA ILE A 169 -14.89 -2.65 -2.73
C ILE A 169 -14.95 -2.58 -1.20
N LEU A 170 -14.87 -3.72 -0.49
CA LEU A 170 -14.88 -3.73 0.97
C LEU A 170 -13.68 -2.97 1.56
N ARG A 171 -12.49 -3.06 0.95
CA ARG A 171 -11.32 -2.25 1.34
C ARG A 171 -11.54 -0.76 1.12
N MET A 172 -12.15 -0.37 0.01
CA MET A 172 -12.50 1.02 -0.26
C MET A 172 -13.55 1.53 0.74
N MET A 173 -14.54 0.72 1.06
CA MET A 173 -15.54 1.04 2.09
C MET A 173 -14.90 1.22 3.46
N ALA A 174 -13.92 0.38 3.85
CA ALA A 174 -13.20 0.55 5.11
C ALA A 174 -12.48 1.90 5.16
N ASN A 175 -11.79 2.28 4.09
CA ASN A 175 -11.04 3.53 4.02
C ASN A 175 -11.92 4.79 4.03
N HIS A 176 -13.15 4.72 3.51
CA HIS A 176 -14.04 5.88 3.37
C HIS A 176 -15.15 5.96 4.41
N ALA A 177 -15.73 4.83 4.82
CA ALA A 177 -16.88 4.74 5.73
C ALA A 177 -16.53 4.09 7.09
N GLY A 178 -15.30 3.58 7.24
CA GLY A 178 -14.79 2.98 8.46
C GLY A 178 -15.08 1.48 8.59
N ASP A 179 -14.27 0.83 9.42
CA ASP A 179 -14.28 -0.64 9.60
C ASP A 179 -15.63 -1.19 10.07
N ILE A 180 -16.38 -0.43 10.90
CA ILE A 180 -17.65 -0.89 11.47
C ILE A 180 -18.70 -1.14 10.37
N VAL A 181 -18.75 -0.27 9.36
CA VAL A 181 -19.67 -0.43 8.23
C VAL A 181 -19.35 -1.72 7.48
N VAL A 182 -18.06 -1.99 7.26
CA VAL A 182 -17.58 -3.21 6.59
C VAL A 182 -17.91 -4.46 7.40
N VAL A 183 -17.78 -4.44 8.74
CA VAL A 183 -18.20 -5.56 9.61
C VAL A 183 -19.67 -5.93 9.37
N HIS A 184 -20.57 -4.94 9.31
CA HIS A 184 -21.99 -5.17 9.09
C HIS A 184 -22.28 -5.73 7.69
N VAL A 185 -21.60 -5.19 6.67
CA VAL A 185 -21.75 -5.64 5.28
C VAL A 185 -21.22 -7.07 5.10
N VAL A 186 -20.03 -7.38 5.62
CA VAL A 186 -19.46 -8.74 5.57
C VAL A 186 -20.37 -9.73 6.28
N LYS A 187 -20.99 -9.35 7.40
CA LYS A 187 -21.96 -10.21 8.10
C LYS A 187 -23.18 -10.53 7.22
N ALA A 188 -23.77 -9.52 6.59
CA ALA A 188 -24.91 -9.73 5.69
C ALA A 188 -24.52 -10.58 4.46
N LEU A 189 -23.37 -10.29 3.84
CA LEU A 189 -22.86 -11.06 2.70
C LEU A 189 -22.59 -12.52 3.04
N TRP A 190 -22.08 -12.79 4.25
CA TRP A 190 -21.87 -14.15 4.72
C TRP A 190 -23.19 -14.89 4.95
N GLN A 191 -24.22 -14.23 5.50
CA GLN A 191 -25.55 -14.82 5.65
C GLN A 191 -26.16 -15.18 4.30
N GLU A 192 -26.10 -14.29 3.32
CA GLU A 192 -26.53 -14.57 1.94
C GLU A 192 -25.76 -15.73 1.31
N PHE A 193 -24.44 -15.81 1.52
CA PHE A 193 -23.64 -16.93 1.03
C PHE A 193 -24.06 -18.25 1.68
N ARG A 194 -24.37 -18.24 2.99
CA ARG A 194 -24.90 -19.42 3.69
C ARG A 194 -26.24 -19.87 3.14
N GLU A 195 -27.18 -18.96 2.97
CA GLU A 195 -28.52 -19.28 2.47
C GLU A 195 -28.48 -19.87 1.07
N ARG A 196 -27.62 -19.34 0.19
CA ARG A 196 -27.43 -19.89 -1.17
C ARG A 196 -26.79 -21.27 -1.18
N ASN A 197 -25.93 -21.57 -0.21
CA ASN A 197 -25.23 -22.85 -0.10
C ASN A 197 -25.76 -23.68 1.08
N TRP A 198 -27.04 -23.50 1.45
CA TRP A 198 -27.60 -24.02 2.71
C TRP A 198 -27.39 -25.53 2.88
N ARG A 199 -27.50 -26.32 1.80
CA ARG A 199 -27.26 -27.78 1.82
C ARG A 199 -25.85 -28.15 2.24
N GLU A 200 -24.84 -27.46 1.71
CA GLU A 200 -23.45 -27.70 2.08
C GLU A 200 -23.25 -27.36 3.57
N PHE A 201 -23.84 -26.24 4.03
CA PHE A 201 -23.76 -25.85 5.44
C PHE A 201 -24.50 -26.82 6.38
N GLU A 202 -25.65 -27.37 5.97
CA GLU A 202 -26.42 -28.35 6.73
C GLU A 202 -25.66 -29.68 6.85
N GLU A 203 -25.11 -30.19 5.74
CA GLU A 203 -24.26 -31.40 5.74
C GLU A 203 -23.03 -31.24 6.67
N PHE A 204 -22.39 -30.06 6.66
CA PHE A 204 -21.29 -29.77 7.58
C PHE A 204 -21.72 -29.66 9.04
N GLU A 205 -22.89 -29.09 9.33
CA GLU A 205 -23.42 -29.02 10.68
C GLU A 205 -23.75 -30.41 11.22
N GLU A 206 -24.31 -31.30 10.39
CA GLU A 206 -24.56 -32.70 10.74
C GLU A 206 -23.25 -33.45 11.04
N ILE A 207 -22.22 -33.34 10.18
CA ILE A 207 -20.91 -33.97 10.39
C ILE A 207 -20.25 -33.47 11.69
N LYS A 208 -20.32 -32.17 11.95
CA LYS A 208 -19.77 -31.55 13.16
C LYS A 208 -20.49 -32.04 14.41
N ASP A 209 -21.81 -32.12 14.36
CA ASP A 209 -22.63 -32.59 15.49
C ASP A 209 -22.38 -34.08 15.78
N GLN A 210 -22.20 -34.90 14.74
CA GLN A 210 -21.76 -36.30 14.90
C GLN A 210 -20.36 -36.39 15.53
N HIS A 211 -19.40 -35.57 15.08
CA HIS A 211 -18.05 -35.54 15.65
C HIS A 211 -18.08 -35.13 17.14
N PHE A 212 -18.91 -34.16 17.51
CA PHE A 212 -19.09 -33.72 18.90
C PHE A 212 -19.80 -34.76 19.77
N ARG A 213 -20.71 -35.55 19.20
CA ARG A 213 -21.38 -36.68 19.89
C ARG A 213 -20.44 -37.83 20.20
N HIS A 214 -19.46 -38.11 19.34
CA HIS A 214 -18.51 -39.22 19.53
C HIS A 214 -17.33 -38.90 20.47
N HIS A 215 -17.04 -37.62 20.74
CA HIS A 215 -16.03 -37.21 21.74
C HIS A 215 -16.59 -36.20 22.76
N PRO A 216 -17.32 -36.66 23.80
CA PRO A 216 -17.84 -35.79 24.83
C PRO A 216 -16.72 -35.44 25.83
N LYS A 217 -16.15 -34.23 25.69
CA LYS A 217 -15.34 -33.52 26.70
C LYS A 217 -14.15 -34.28 27.30
N GLY A 218 -12.98 -34.12 26.66
CA GLY A 218 -11.68 -34.17 27.32
C GLY A 218 -10.96 -32.85 27.09
N SER A 219 -10.87 -32.02 28.12
CA SER A 219 -10.00 -30.82 28.23
C SER A 219 -10.04 -29.79 27.09
N MET A 220 -10.65 -28.62 27.37
CA MET A 220 -10.23 -27.38 26.71
C MET A 220 -8.79 -27.06 27.13
N VAL A 221 -7.81 -27.69 26.49
CA VAL A 221 -6.46 -27.14 26.33
C VAL A 221 -6.34 -26.79 24.87
N VAL A 222 -6.35 -25.48 24.61
CA VAL A 222 -5.96 -24.92 23.33
C VAL A 222 -4.49 -25.25 23.14
N GLY A 223 -4.21 -26.31 22.38
CA GLY A 223 -2.90 -26.65 21.87
C GLY A 223 -3.06 -27.03 20.40
N PRO A 224 -2.26 -26.48 19.47
CA PRO A 224 -2.38 -26.82 18.06
C PRO A 224 -1.92 -28.27 17.85
N PRO A 225 -2.64 -29.10 17.08
CA PRO A 225 -2.06 -30.34 16.61
C PRO A 225 -1.04 -30.00 15.52
N SER A 226 0.22 -30.27 15.81
CA SER A 226 1.35 -30.12 14.92
C SER A 226 1.31 -31.18 13.81
N ILE A 227 0.93 -30.78 12.59
CA ILE A 227 1.57 -31.26 11.36
C ILE A 227 1.78 -30.06 10.41
N GLN A 228 3.04 -29.89 10.05
CA GLN A 228 3.72 -28.82 9.33
C GLN A 228 3.01 -28.27 8.08
N GLN A 229 2.76 -26.95 8.07
CA GLN A 229 3.49 -26.02 7.19
C GLN A 229 3.42 -24.61 7.76
N HIS A 230 4.58 -24.02 8.04
CA HIS A 230 4.71 -22.70 8.64
C HIS A 230 4.01 -21.61 7.81
N ARG A 231 2.96 -21.00 8.36
CA ARG A 231 2.64 -19.58 8.14
C ARG A 231 2.73 -18.90 9.49
N VAL A 232 3.90 -18.32 9.77
CA VAL A 232 4.10 -17.43 10.92
C VAL A 232 3.29 -16.16 10.65
N VAL A 233 2.23 -15.96 11.43
CA VAL A 233 1.46 -14.72 11.46
C VAL A 233 2.22 -13.74 12.33
N THR A 234 3.07 -12.92 11.72
CA THR A 234 3.65 -11.76 12.39
C THR A 234 2.59 -10.67 12.42
N ILE A 235 2.04 -10.39 13.61
CA ILE A 235 1.26 -9.16 13.84
C ILE A 235 2.27 -8.01 13.91
N GLY A 236 2.67 -7.51 12.75
CA GLY A 236 3.35 -6.23 12.61
C GLY A 236 2.30 -5.15 12.40
N ASN A 237 2.03 -4.35 13.42
CA ASN A 237 1.19 -3.16 13.33
C ASN A 237 2.14 -1.95 13.20
N PRO A 238 2.36 -1.33 12.02
CA PRO A 238 3.38 -0.30 11.87
C PRO A 238 2.92 1.12 12.26
N VAL A 239 1.75 1.29 12.89
CA VAL A 239 1.12 2.63 13.06
C VAL A 239 0.90 3.01 14.54
N ALA A 240 1.37 2.22 15.51
CA ALA A 240 1.16 2.53 16.95
C ALA A 240 2.42 2.95 17.74
N THR A 241 3.61 2.97 17.12
CA THR A 241 4.88 3.15 17.86
C THR A 241 5.39 4.61 17.91
N ILE A 242 4.59 5.63 17.57
CA ILE A 242 5.06 7.04 17.60
C ILE A 242 4.38 7.88 18.69
N MET A 243 3.46 7.34 19.50
CA MET A 243 2.72 8.15 20.49
C MET A 243 2.83 7.71 21.95
N ASN A 244 3.64 6.69 22.28
CA ASN A 244 3.76 6.20 23.66
C ASN A 244 5.11 6.49 24.34
N ASP A 245 6.10 7.03 23.64
CA ASP A 245 7.43 7.30 24.20
C ASP A 245 7.58 8.68 24.86
N SER A 246 6.52 9.50 24.90
CA SER A 246 6.55 10.84 25.52
C SER A 246 5.84 10.93 26.87
N MET A 247 5.33 9.83 27.45
CA MET A 247 4.58 9.84 28.73
C MET A 247 5.16 8.98 29.86
N ASN A 248 6.40 8.48 29.74
CA ASN A 248 7.02 7.64 30.78
C ASN A 248 8.42 8.08 31.24
N SER A 249 8.85 9.31 30.92
CA SER A 249 10.16 9.86 31.34
C SER A 249 10.06 10.93 32.44
N GLU A 250 9.04 10.89 33.28
CA GLU A 250 8.97 11.69 34.51
C GLU A 250 8.25 10.90 35.60
N LYS A 251 8.98 9.99 36.26
CA LYS A 251 8.78 9.58 37.66
C LYS A 251 9.81 8.55 38.05
N GLY A 252 10.83 9.01 38.79
CA GLY A 252 11.66 8.14 39.60
C GLY A 252 13.11 8.57 39.70
N TYR A 253 13.40 9.71 40.34
CA TYR A 253 14.53 9.89 41.25
C TYR A 253 14.22 11.08 42.19
N LEU A 254 14.19 10.77 43.49
CA LEU A 254 13.97 11.66 44.66
C LEU A 254 12.53 12.12 44.93
#